data_AF-A0A7D3WTQ3-F1
#
_entry.id   AF-A0A7D3WTQ3-F1
#
_cell.length_a   1.000
_cell.length_b   1.000
_cell.length_c   1.000
_cell.angle_alpha   90.00
_cell.angle_beta   90.00
_cell.angle_gamma   90.00
#
_symmetry.space_group_name_H-M   'P 1'
#
loop_
_entity.id
_entity.type
_entity.pdbx_description
1 polymer ?
#
loop_
_entity_poly.entity_id
_entity_poly.type
_entity_poly.pdbx_seq_one_letter_code
_entity_poly.pdbx_strand_id
1 'polypeptide(L)'
;MTQPPKDYTEASLLRGMETAGRNIDDEELRQAMKESGIGRPSTRAAIIETLFKRNYIRREKKRLLPTPTGVELIGLIRNPTLKSAELTGQWEKKLRQIERNELPSDQFLEELKGLVREMVQEVKLDRSGRAVTATSATSSQAAATPGSPQKVASPPASAVAGQKPAGAGPANGLGACPMCKVGHVLRGKTAFGCARFREGCQFRLPAEILGKKLSDSQVKSLLAKGRTQLIKGFVTGAGEKIDGALTLDARHQPELLPAAESKPTTATDPGQIPCPVCKLGTMLKGSSAFGCSRFREDCQFRVPFEWGGKKLTDAQLRQLLRRGETGVIKGFLSAKTGKKYDAALKVEEGRVVPVFQ
;
A
#
# COMPACT_ATOMS: atom_id res chain seq x y z
N MET A 1 -30.73 -26.28 -30.22
CA MET A 1 -29.65 -25.28 -30.08
C MET A 1 -29.48 -24.98 -28.60
N THR A 2 -28.35 -25.33 -28.01
CA THR A 2 -28.06 -24.98 -26.61
C THR A 2 -27.81 -23.47 -26.53
N GLN A 3 -28.50 -22.78 -25.62
CA GLN A 3 -28.26 -21.35 -25.40
C GLN A 3 -27.03 -21.16 -24.50
N PRO A 4 -26.20 -20.14 -24.77
CA PRO A 4 -25.08 -19.82 -23.90
C PRO A 4 -25.57 -19.45 -22.49
N PRO A 5 -24.74 -19.69 -21.44
CA PRO A 5 -25.08 -19.31 -20.08
C PRO A 5 -25.44 -17.82 -19.98
N LYS A 6 -26.48 -17.52 -19.21
CA LYS A 6 -26.87 -16.13 -18.95
C LYS A 6 -25.82 -15.46 -18.07
N ASP A 7 -25.51 -14.20 -18.36
CA ASP A 7 -24.64 -13.41 -17.49
C ASP A 7 -25.18 -13.29 -16.07
N TYR A 8 -24.25 -13.11 -15.14
CA TYR A 8 -24.59 -12.83 -13.76
C TYR A 8 -25.20 -11.43 -13.62
N THR A 9 -26.34 -11.36 -12.94
CA THR A 9 -26.80 -10.21 -12.18
C THR A 9 -26.23 -10.26 -10.76
N GLU A 10 -26.35 -9.19 -9.99
CA GLU A 10 -25.95 -9.16 -8.58
C GLU A 10 -26.66 -10.23 -7.74
N ALA A 11 -27.98 -10.39 -7.91
CA ALA A 11 -28.76 -11.41 -7.22
C ALA A 11 -28.35 -12.83 -7.62
N SER A 12 -28.08 -13.08 -8.90
CA SER A 12 -27.62 -14.40 -9.36
C SER A 12 -26.17 -14.68 -8.97
N LEU A 13 -25.33 -13.65 -8.85
CA LEU A 13 -23.96 -13.79 -8.36
C LEU A 13 -23.97 -14.16 -6.87
N LEU A 14 -24.79 -13.48 -6.06
CA LEU A 14 -25.00 -13.83 -4.66
C LEU A 14 -25.46 -15.28 -4.49
N ARG A 15 -26.47 -15.72 -5.26
CA ARG A 15 -26.89 -17.13 -5.30
C ARG A 15 -25.78 -18.07 -5.79
N GLY A 16 -24.96 -17.62 -6.72
CA GLY A 16 -23.79 -18.37 -7.20
C GLY A 16 -22.74 -18.54 -6.11
N MET A 17 -22.50 -17.52 -5.28
CA MET A 17 -21.60 -17.61 -4.12
C MET A 17 -22.15 -18.56 -3.06
N GLU A 18 -23.47 -18.58 -2.85
CA GLU A 18 -24.14 -19.54 -1.95
C GLU A 18 -24.02 -20.99 -2.42
N THR A 19 -24.17 -21.20 -3.73
CA THR A 19 -24.22 -22.54 -4.34
C THR A 19 -22.91 -22.93 -5.03
N ALA A 20 -21.82 -22.25 -4.70
CA ALA A 20 -20.51 -22.44 -5.35
C ALA A 20 -19.99 -23.89 -5.26
N GLY A 21 -20.40 -24.64 -4.22
CA GLY A 21 -20.07 -26.04 -4.06
C GLY A 21 -20.73 -26.98 -5.08
N ARG A 22 -21.75 -26.54 -5.84
CA ARG A 22 -22.46 -27.38 -6.81
C ARG A 22 -21.56 -27.91 -7.94
N ASN A 23 -20.47 -27.21 -8.22
CA ASN A 23 -19.52 -27.55 -9.28
C ASN A 23 -18.30 -28.31 -8.74
N ILE A 24 -18.36 -28.82 -7.50
CA ILE A 24 -17.31 -29.64 -6.88
C ILE A 24 -17.74 -31.10 -6.97
N ASP A 25 -16.86 -31.94 -7.51
CA ASP A 25 -17.13 -33.37 -7.70
C ASP A 25 -17.03 -34.17 -6.40
N ASP A 26 -16.21 -33.70 -5.45
CA ASP A 26 -16.08 -34.30 -4.12
C ASP A 26 -17.29 -33.98 -3.23
N GLU A 27 -18.03 -35.03 -2.88
CA GLU A 27 -19.28 -34.94 -2.10
C GLU A 27 -19.06 -34.40 -0.68
N GLU A 28 -17.90 -34.67 -0.07
CA GLU A 28 -17.57 -34.20 1.28
C GLU A 28 -17.27 -32.70 1.28
N LEU A 29 -16.49 -32.23 0.31
CA LEU A 29 -16.22 -30.80 0.11
C LEU A 29 -17.49 -30.04 -0.29
N ARG A 30 -18.32 -30.64 -1.15
CA ARG A 30 -19.62 -30.09 -1.52
C ARG A 30 -20.52 -29.91 -0.31
N GLN A 31 -20.55 -30.89 0.59
CA GLN A 31 -21.33 -30.83 1.83
C GLN A 31 -20.77 -29.77 2.79
N ALA A 32 -19.45 -29.65 2.91
CA ALA A 32 -18.80 -28.60 3.71
C ALA A 32 -19.15 -27.19 3.22
N MET A 33 -19.33 -27.01 1.91
CA MET A 33 -19.72 -25.72 1.30
C MET A 33 -21.23 -25.47 1.29
N LYS A 34 -22.08 -26.44 1.63
CA LYS A 34 -23.53 -26.34 1.44
C LYS A 34 -24.20 -25.27 2.32
N GLU A 35 -23.63 -25.01 3.50
CA GLU A 35 -24.16 -23.99 4.43
C GLU A 35 -23.39 -22.66 4.35
N SER A 36 -22.07 -22.72 4.10
CA SER A 36 -21.23 -21.51 4.05
C SER A 36 -21.14 -20.89 2.65
N GLY A 37 -21.13 -21.68 1.58
CA GLY A 37 -20.77 -21.22 0.23
C GLY A 37 -19.40 -20.56 0.19
N ILE A 38 -19.18 -19.65 -0.76
CA ILE A 38 -18.03 -18.73 -0.73
C ILE A 38 -18.42 -17.50 0.10
N GLY A 39 -17.86 -17.43 1.32
CA GLY A 39 -18.08 -16.35 2.28
C GLY A 39 -19.44 -16.40 2.96
N ARG A 40 -19.57 -15.73 4.12
CA ARG A 40 -20.80 -15.71 4.93
C ARG A 40 -21.82 -14.69 4.40
N PRO A 41 -23.14 -14.87 4.66
CA PRO A 41 -24.18 -13.91 4.25
C PRO A 41 -23.84 -12.45 4.57
N SER A 42 -23.24 -12.18 5.73
CA SER A 42 -22.83 -10.84 6.17
C SER A 42 -21.65 -10.24 5.40
N THR A 43 -20.91 -11.04 4.62
CA THR A 43 -19.68 -10.62 3.93
C THR A 43 -19.83 -10.57 2.42
N ARG A 44 -20.84 -11.23 1.84
CA ARG A 44 -20.99 -11.37 0.37
C ARG A 44 -21.22 -10.03 -0.32
N ALA A 45 -22.07 -9.16 0.24
CA ALA A 45 -22.31 -7.83 -0.32
C ALA A 45 -21.03 -6.99 -0.37
N ALA A 46 -20.26 -6.97 0.73
CA ALA A 46 -18.99 -6.23 0.81
C ALA A 46 -17.93 -6.75 -0.16
N ILE A 47 -17.91 -8.07 -0.45
CA ILE A 47 -17.04 -8.65 -1.47
C ILE A 47 -17.40 -8.10 -2.85
N ILE A 48 -18.69 -8.12 -3.22
CA ILE A 48 -19.15 -7.61 -4.52
C ILE A 48 -18.84 -6.11 -4.69
N GLU A 49 -19.08 -5.31 -3.65
CA GLU A 49 -18.72 -3.89 -3.64
C GLU A 49 -17.22 -3.66 -3.85
N THR A 50 -16.38 -4.50 -3.23
CA THR A 50 -14.93 -4.43 -3.40
C THR A 50 -14.51 -4.73 -4.83
N LEU A 51 -15.17 -5.68 -5.51
CA LEU A 51 -14.90 -5.99 -6.92
C LEU A 51 -15.23 -4.82 -7.84
N PHE A 52 -16.30 -4.06 -7.56
CA PHE A 52 -16.61 -2.81 -8.25
C PHE A 52 -15.60 -1.71 -7.95
N LYS A 53 -15.29 -1.48 -6.67
CA LYS A 53 -14.36 -0.42 -6.23
C LYS A 53 -12.96 -0.58 -6.81
N ARG A 54 -12.52 -1.83 -7.02
CA ARG A 54 -11.23 -2.17 -7.64
C ARG A 54 -11.28 -2.27 -9.17
N ASN A 55 -12.42 -1.99 -9.79
CA ASN A 55 -12.63 -2.02 -11.23
C ASN A 55 -12.34 -3.39 -11.88
N TYR A 56 -12.68 -4.49 -11.20
CA TYR A 56 -12.59 -5.86 -11.76
C TYR A 56 -13.86 -6.30 -12.48
N ILE A 57 -15.00 -5.76 -12.03
CA ILE A 57 -16.31 -5.97 -12.65
C ILE A 57 -16.98 -4.62 -12.87
N ARG A 58 -17.86 -4.55 -13.87
CA ARG A 58 -18.67 -3.37 -14.19
C ARG A 58 -20.13 -3.74 -14.36
N ARG A 59 -21.01 -2.78 -14.06
CA ARG A 59 -22.46 -2.93 -14.25
C ARG A 59 -22.84 -2.43 -15.63
N GLU A 60 -23.45 -3.30 -16.43
CA GLU A 60 -24.01 -2.93 -17.72
C GLU A 60 -25.51 -3.25 -17.70
N LYS A 61 -26.33 -2.21 -17.49
CA LYS A 61 -27.77 -2.34 -17.20
C LYS A 61 -28.01 -3.24 -15.98
N LYS A 62 -28.63 -4.41 -16.17
CA LYS A 62 -28.89 -5.41 -15.11
C LYS A 62 -27.83 -6.51 -15.04
N ARG A 63 -26.82 -6.49 -15.91
CA ARG A 63 -25.78 -7.53 -16.04
C ARG A 63 -24.47 -7.07 -15.39
N LEU A 64 -23.71 -8.02 -14.89
CA LEU A 64 -22.36 -7.86 -14.38
C LEU A 64 -21.40 -8.44 -15.42
N LEU A 65 -20.46 -7.62 -15.87
CA LEU A 65 -19.45 -8.00 -16.83
C LEU A 65 -18.05 -7.83 -16.22
N PRO A 66 -17.12 -8.75 -16.47
CA PRO A 66 -15.73 -8.55 -16.08
C PRO A 66 -15.14 -7.40 -16.91
N THR A 67 -14.25 -6.63 -16.29
CA THR A 67 -13.43 -5.63 -16.99
C THR A 67 -12.20 -6.31 -17.61
N PRO A 68 -11.51 -5.68 -18.58
CA PRO A 68 -10.23 -6.21 -19.09
C PRO A 68 -9.23 -6.47 -17.96
N THR A 69 -9.14 -5.56 -16.99
CA THR A 69 -8.34 -5.69 -15.77
C THR A 69 -8.69 -6.95 -14.97
N GLY A 70 -9.99 -7.23 -14.81
CA GLY A 70 -10.46 -8.43 -14.09
C GLY A 70 -10.08 -9.72 -14.82
N VAL A 71 -10.22 -9.75 -16.15
CA VAL A 71 -9.82 -10.91 -16.97
C VAL A 71 -8.31 -11.12 -16.93
N GLU A 72 -7.53 -10.04 -17.05
CA GLU A 72 -6.06 -10.10 -16.95
C GLU A 72 -5.60 -10.62 -15.59
N LEU A 73 -6.19 -10.13 -14.49
CA LEU A 73 -5.85 -10.59 -13.15
C LEU A 73 -6.07 -12.10 -13.00
N ILE A 74 -7.22 -12.61 -13.44
CA ILE A 74 -7.50 -14.04 -13.42
C ILE A 74 -6.53 -14.80 -14.34
N GLY A 75 -6.13 -14.22 -15.47
CA GLY A 75 -5.13 -14.79 -16.38
C GLY A 75 -3.71 -14.85 -15.80
N LEU A 76 -3.37 -13.97 -14.85
CA LEU A 76 -2.05 -13.95 -14.20
C LEU A 76 -1.89 -14.99 -13.11
N ILE A 77 -2.97 -15.30 -12.39
CA ILE A 77 -2.93 -16.32 -11.35
C ILE A 77 -2.63 -17.65 -12.04
N ARG A 78 -1.45 -18.25 -11.81
CA ARG A 78 -1.07 -19.51 -12.45
C ARG A 78 -1.73 -20.71 -11.79
N ASN A 79 -1.77 -20.68 -10.47
CA ASN A 79 -2.30 -21.75 -9.66
C ASN A 79 -3.83 -21.85 -9.89
N PRO A 80 -4.33 -22.94 -10.50
CA PRO A 80 -5.76 -23.10 -10.77
C PRO A 80 -6.57 -23.28 -9.49
N THR A 81 -5.96 -23.84 -8.45
CA THR A 81 -6.56 -24.07 -7.14
C THR A 81 -6.98 -22.75 -6.49
N LEU A 82 -6.21 -21.67 -6.67
CA LEU A 82 -6.58 -20.31 -6.22
C LEU A 82 -7.81 -19.71 -6.89
N LYS A 83 -8.15 -20.17 -8.10
CA LYS A 83 -9.34 -19.72 -8.83
C LYS A 83 -10.55 -20.61 -8.60
N SER A 84 -10.33 -21.77 -8.00
CA SER A 84 -11.34 -22.79 -7.78
C SER A 84 -12.11 -22.52 -6.48
N ALA A 85 -13.41 -22.82 -6.50
CA ALA A 85 -14.22 -22.86 -5.28
C ALA A 85 -13.78 -23.99 -4.33
N GLU A 86 -13.11 -25.01 -4.86
CA GLU A 86 -12.65 -26.20 -4.13
C GLU A 86 -11.70 -25.86 -2.98
N LEU A 87 -10.68 -25.02 -3.22
CA LEU A 87 -9.77 -24.57 -2.17
C LEU A 87 -10.53 -23.86 -1.04
N THR A 88 -11.52 -23.03 -1.41
CA THR A 88 -12.36 -22.34 -0.43
C THR A 88 -13.16 -23.34 0.40
N GLY A 89 -13.69 -24.40 -0.23
CA GLY A 89 -14.38 -25.49 0.47
C GLY A 89 -13.48 -26.28 1.42
N GLN A 90 -12.26 -26.58 1.02
CA GLN A 90 -11.27 -27.23 1.88
C GLN A 90 -10.97 -26.39 3.14
N TRP A 91 -10.92 -25.07 3.00
CA TRP A 91 -10.68 -24.17 4.13
C TRP A 91 -11.88 -24.12 5.08
N GLU A 92 -13.10 -23.97 4.55
CA GLU A 92 -14.32 -24.01 5.36
C GLU A 92 -14.44 -25.35 6.12
N LYS A 93 -14.07 -26.47 5.48
CA LYS A 93 -13.99 -27.78 6.15
C LYS A 93 -13.01 -27.77 7.33
N LYS A 94 -11.78 -27.28 7.11
CA LYS A 94 -10.76 -27.19 8.18
C LYS A 94 -11.19 -26.27 9.31
N LEU A 95 -11.84 -25.15 9.01
CA LEU A 95 -12.38 -24.24 10.02
C LEU A 95 -13.43 -24.93 10.90
N ARG A 96 -14.34 -25.72 10.31
CA ARG A 96 -15.32 -26.53 11.06
C ARG A 96 -14.65 -27.61 11.91
N GLN A 97 -13.59 -28.25 11.41
CA GLN A 97 -12.82 -29.22 12.19
C GLN A 97 -12.17 -28.57 13.41
N ILE A 98 -11.67 -27.34 13.28
CA ILE A 98 -11.15 -26.56 14.42
C ILE A 98 -12.28 -26.24 15.41
N GLU A 99 -13.46 -25.80 14.94
CA GLU A 99 -14.62 -25.54 15.80
C GLU A 99 -15.06 -26.80 16.58
N ARG A 100 -14.90 -27.98 15.99
CA ARG A 100 -15.20 -29.28 16.62
C ARG A 100 -14.03 -29.86 17.44
N ASN A 101 -12.92 -29.14 17.58
CA ASN A 101 -11.67 -29.62 18.21
C ASN A 101 -11.06 -30.88 17.56
N GLU A 102 -11.35 -31.13 16.29
CA GLU A 102 -10.81 -32.25 15.49
C GLU A 102 -9.46 -31.91 14.83
N LEU A 103 -9.18 -30.62 14.62
CA LEU A 103 -7.93 -30.13 14.05
C LEU A 103 -7.34 -29.03 14.95
N PRO A 104 -6.08 -29.13 15.40
CA PRO A 104 -5.42 -28.06 16.14
C PRO A 104 -5.28 -26.80 15.29
N SER A 105 -5.62 -25.64 15.87
CA SER A 105 -5.51 -24.34 15.18
C SER A 105 -4.08 -24.03 14.72
N ASP A 106 -3.08 -24.46 15.48
CA ASP A 106 -1.67 -24.25 15.16
C ASP A 106 -1.24 -25.01 13.91
N GLN A 107 -1.75 -26.24 13.74
CA GLN A 107 -1.48 -27.05 12.55
C GLN A 107 -2.06 -26.39 11.30
N PHE A 108 -3.31 -25.93 11.38
CA PHE A 108 -3.94 -25.18 10.30
C PHE A 108 -3.15 -23.92 9.93
N LEU A 109 -2.64 -23.17 10.92
CA LEU A 109 -1.85 -21.98 10.68
C LEU A 109 -0.50 -22.29 10.00
N GLU A 110 0.17 -23.38 10.38
CA GLU A 110 1.42 -23.79 9.71
C GLU A 110 1.18 -24.22 8.26
N GLU A 111 0.12 -24.98 8.00
CA GLU A 111 -0.27 -25.35 6.64
C GLU A 111 -0.60 -24.11 5.79
N LEU A 112 -1.35 -23.15 6.35
CA LEU A 112 -1.65 -21.89 5.70
C LEU A 112 -0.39 -21.09 5.37
N LYS A 113 0.56 -20.99 6.31
CA LYS A 113 1.84 -20.33 6.07
C LYS A 113 2.63 -21.04 4.98
N GLY A 114 2.63 -22.37 4.96
CA GLY A 114 3.25 -23.19 3.91
C GLY A 114 2.69 -22.83 2.53
N LEU A 115 1.38 -22.89 2.38
CA LEU A 115 0.68 -22.55 1.15
C LEU A 115 1.00 -21.12 0.66
N VAL A 116 0.98 -20.14 1.57
CA VAL A 116 1.34 -18.74 1.23
C VAL A 116 2.80 -18.64 0.80
N ARG A 117 3.73 -19.33 1.47
CA ARG A 117 5.15 -19.32 1.09
C ARG A 117 5.32 -19.90 -0.32
N GLU A 118 4.70 -21.03 -0.62
CA GLU A 118 4.77 -21.67 -1.95
C GLU A 118 4.24 -20.73 -3.03
N MET A 119 3.06 -20.13 -2.84
CA MET A 119 2.49 -19.18 -3.79
C MET A 119 3.38 -17.96 -4.02
N VAL A 120 3.98 -17.42 -2.96
CA VAL A 120 4.91 -16.29 -3.09
C VAL A 120 6.18 -16.71 -3.85
N GLN A 121 6.67 -17.93 -3.65
CA GLN A 121 7.82 -18.45 -4.40
C GLN A 121 7.47 -18.65 -5.88
N GLU A 122 6.30 -19.22 -6.20
CA GLU A 122 5.84 -19.35 -7.59
C GLU A 122 5.81 -17.99 -8.31
N VAL A 123 5.26 -16.96 -7.65
CA VAL A 123 5.21 -15.60 -8.22
C VAL A 123 6.60 -14.99 -8.36
N LYS A 124 7.51 -15.21 -7.39
CA LYS A 124 8.90 -14.71 -7.48
C LYS A 124 9.72 -15.38 -8.59
N LEU A 125 9.47 -16.67 -8.82
CA LEU A 125 10.13 -17.46 -9.87
C LEU A 125 9.50 -17.22 -11.24
N ASP A 126 8.32 -16.61 -11.31
CA ASP A 126 7.68 -16.23 -12.56
C ASP A 126 8.45 -15.09 -13.26
N ARG A 127 9.15 -15.43 -14.34
CA ARG A 127 9.89 -14.50 -15.19
C ARG A 127 9.09 -14.01 -16.41
N SER A 128 7.80 -14.28 -16.48
CA SER A 128 6.97 -13.96 -17.66
C SER A 128 6.73 -12.47 -17.90
N GLY A 129 7.09 -11.59 -16.94
CA GLY A 129 7.02 -10.13 -17.10
C GLY A 129 5.61 -9.58 -17.31
N ARG A 130 4.57 -10.37 -17.02
CA ARG A 130 3.16 -10.00 -17.21
C ARG A 130 2.72 -9.11 -16.04
N ALA A 131 2.15 -7.95 -16.33
CA ALA A 131 1.61 -7.02 -15.36
C ALA A 131 0.15 -6.72 -15.69
N VAL A 132 -0.70 -6.53 -14.66
CA VAL A 132 -2.08 -6.08 -14.86
C VAL A 132 -2.04 -4.63 -15.35
N THR A 133 -2.58 -4.38 -16.55
CA THR A 133 -2.76 -3.01 -17.03
C THR A 133 -4.01 -2.43 -16.38
N ALA A 134 -3.83 -1.51 -15.42
CA ALA A 134 -4.94 -0.83 -14.77
C ALA A 134 -5.53 0.24 -15.71
N THR A 135 -6.42 -0.16 -16.61
CA THR A 135 -7.14 0.76 -17.49
C THR A 135 -8.13 1.59 -16.67
N SER A 136 -7.76 2.84 -16.37
CA SER A 136 -8.72 3.84 -15.90
C SER A 136 -9.67 4.16 -17.03
N ALA A 137 -10.96 3.85 -16.84
CA ALA A 137 -12.01 4.11 -17.80
C ALA A 137 -12.22 5.63 -17.94
N THR A 138 -11.78 6.19 -19.07
CA THR A 138 -12.34 7.44 -19.60
C THR A 138 -13.08 7.06 -20.88
N SER A 139 -14.40 7.24 -20.84
CA SER A 139 -15.29 7.11 -21.98
C SER A 139 -14.91 8.11 -23.07
N SER A 140 -14.63 7.64 -24.28
CA SER A 140 -15.16 8.22 -25.53
C SER A 140 -14.87 7.28 -26.70
N GLN A 141 -15.89 7.16 -27.54
CA GLN A 141 -16.02 6.27 -28.68
C GLN A 141 -15.14 6.73 -29.84
N ALA A 142 -14.57 5.78 -30.59
CA ALA A 142 -14.41 5.89 -32.05
C ALA A 142 -14.21 4.48 -32.63
N ALA A 143 -15.14 4.08 -33.49
CA ALA A 143 -15.07 2.88 -34.30
C ALA A 143 -14.26 3.14 -35.58
N ALA A 144 -13.46 2.17 -36.02
CA ALA A 144 -13.36 1.67 -37.42
C ALA A 144 -12.14 0.73 -37.59
N THR A 145 -12.42 -0.57 -37.55
CA THR A 145 -12.13 -1.69 -38.51
C THR A 145 -10.87 -1.70 -39.45
N PRO A 146 -10.54 -2.83 -40.12
CA PRO A 146 -9.30 -3.61 -39.88
C PRO A 146 -8.37 -3.75 -41.11
N GLY A 147 -7.13 -4.22 -40.89
CA GLY A 147 -6.23 -4.65 -41.96
C GLY A 147 -4.91 -5.24 -41.46
N SER A 148 -4.77 -6.56 -41.59
CA SER A 148 -3.52 -7.36 -41.44
C SER A 148 -2.59 -7.18 -42.66
N PRO A 149 -1.40 -7.82 -42.82
CA PRO A 149 -0.71 -8.79 -41.95
C PRO A 149 0.84 -8.62 -41.77
N GLN A 150 1.35 -9.35 -40.76
CA GLN A 150 2.68 -9.95 -40.54
C GLN A 150 3.89 -9.58 -41.42
N LYS A 151 5.05 -9.37 -40.77
CA LYS A 151 6.28 -10.13 -41.12
C LYS A 151 7.29 -10.26 -39.97
N VAL A 152 7.78 -11.49 -39.87
CA VAL A 152 8.77 -12.09 -38.97
C VAL A 152 10.18 -11.64 -39.33
N ALA A 153 11.05 -11.41 -38.34
CA ALA A 153 12.46 -11.83 -38.34
C ALA A 153 13.13 -11.58 -36.97
N SER A 154 13.78 -12.61 -36.44
CA SER A 154 14.83 -12.57 -35.41
C SER A 154 16.16 -13.00 -36.08
N PRO A 155 17.28 -13.12 -35.35
CA PRO A 155 18.09 -12.14 -34.62
C PRO A 155 19.51 -12.03 -35.29
N PRO A 156 20.55 -11.48 -34.63
CA PRO A 156 21.43 -12.40 -33.90
C PRO A 156 22.01 -11.86 -32.58
N ALA A 157 22.58 -12.81 -31.84
CA ALA A 157 23.20 -12.70 -30.54
C ALA A 157 24.67 -12.26 -30.59
N SER A 158 25.14 -11.67 -29.47
CA SER A 158 26.47 -11.83 -28.82
C SER A 158 26.71 -10.61 -27.92
N ALA A 159 27.39 -10.62 -26.78
CA ALA A 159 27.88 -11.66 -25.88
C ALA A 159 28.45 -10.89 -24.66
N VAL A 160 28.09 -11.34 -23.45
CA VAL A 160 28.99 -11.52 -22.27
C VAL A 160 29.47 -10.31 -21.45
N ALA A 161 29.63 -10.63 -20.16
CA ALA A 161 30.44 -10.03 -19.09
C ALA A 161 29.69 -9.11 -18.11
N GLY A 162 29.54 -9.61 -16.88
CA GLY A 162 28.90 -8.91 -15.77
C GLY A 162 29.85 -8.08 -14.92
N GLN A 163 29.26 -7.43 -13.91
CA GLN A 163 29.78 -7.25 -12.54
C GLN A 163 28.90 -6.21 -11.81
N LYS A 164 28.58 -6.52 -10.54
CA LYS A 164 28.32 -5.54 -9.45
C LYS A 164 29.73 -5.15 -8.92
N PRO A 165 30.00 -4.00 -8.24
CA PRO A 165 29.06 -3.20 -7.45
C PRO A 165 29.27 -1.65 -7.42
N ALA A 166 28.34 -0.99 -6.71
CA ALA A 166 28.48 0.24 -5.91
C ALA A 166 28.98 1.55 -6.56
N GLY A 167 28.14 2.58 -6.46
CA GLY A 167 28.53 3.89 -5.93
C GLY A 167 29.32 4.85 -6.84
N ALA A 168 28.61 5.58 -7.71
CA ALA A 168 28.84 7.00 -8.01
C ALA A 168 27.88 7.39 -9.15
N GLY A 169 26.90 8.24 -8.86
CA GLY A 169 26.05 8.81 -9.92
C GLY A 169 26.87 9.76 -10.81
N PRO A 170 26.63 9.82 -12.13
CA PRO A 170 27.20 10.89 -12.94
C PRO A 170 26.60 12.23 -12.51
N ALA A 171 27.41 13.29 -12.57
CA ALA A 171 27.18 14.63 -12.01
C ALA A 171 25.90 15.37 -12.47
N ASN A 172 25.09 14.78 -13.35
CA ASN A 172 23.86 15.36 -13.89
C ASN A 172 22.55 14.66 -13.47
N GLY A 173 22.61 13.66 -12.58
CA GLY A 173 21.43 12.97 -12.05
C GLY A 173 20.80 13.67 -10.83
N LEU A 174 19.49 13.94 -10.87
CA LEU A 174 18.71 14.52 -9.76
C LEU A 174 18.29 13.51 -8.68
N GLY A 175 18.62 12.22 -8.86
CA GLY A 175 18.29 11.16 -7.91
C GLY A 175 18.02 9.83 -8.60
N ALA A 176 17.92 8.75 -7.83
CA ALA A 176 17.54 7.44 -8.34
C ALA A 176 16.09 7.46 -8.83
N CYS A 177 15.82 6.80 -9.95
CA CYS A 177 14.48 6.69 -10.50
C CYS A 177 13.66 5.70 -9.67
N PRO A 178 12.47 6.10 -9.18
CA PRO A 178 11.65 5.24 -8.32
C PRO A 178 11.05 4.05 -9.09
N MET A 179 10.89 4.16 -10.42
CA MET A 179 10.35 3.09 -11.27
C MET A 179 11.35 1.96 -11.54
N CYS A 180 12.59 2.30 -11.89
CA CYS A 180 13.58 1.28 -12.28
C CYS A 180 14.65 1.02 -11.23
N LYS A 181 14.79 1.87 -10.19
CA LYS A 181 15.79 1.84 -9.11
C LYS A 181 17.27 1.79 -9.53
N VAL A 182 17.54 1.61 -10.82
CA VAL A 182 18.86 1.47 -11.42
C VAL A 182 19.22 2.72 -12.23
N GLY A 183 18.25 3.32 -12.92
CA GLY A 183 18.43 4.57 -13.67
C GLY A 183 18.35 5.79 -12.76
N HIS A 184 18.93 6.91 -13.19
CA HIS A 184 18.86 8.20 -12.52
C HIS A 184 17.92 9.14 -13.29
N VAL A 185 17.31 10.10 -12.58
CA VAL A 185 16.40 11.09 -13.16
C VAL A 185 17.21 12.28 -13.70
N LEU A 186 16.96 12.64 -14.95
CA LEU A 186 17.58 13.75 -15.67
C LEU A 186 16.56 14.88 -15.89
N ARG A 187 17.05 16.12 -15.92
CA ARG A 187 16.25 17.31 -16.22
C ARG A 187 16.09 17.48 -17.73
N GLY A 188 14.85 17.46 -18.22
CA GLY A 188 14.49 17.85 -19.58
C GLY A 188 13.88 19.26 -19.63
N LYS A 189 13.58 19.75 -20.85
CA LYS A 189 12.98 21.08 -21.06
C LYS A 189 11.54 21.20 -20.53
N THR A 190 10.77 20.11 -20.59
CA THR A 190 9.34 20.08 -20.23
C THR A 190 9.00 19.06 -19.14
N ALA A 191 9.90 18.12 -18.85
CA ALA A 191 9.71 17.08 -17.85
C ALA A 191 11.05 16.53 -17.36
N PHE A 192 11.06 16.02 -16.14
CA PHE A 192 12.11 15.19 -15.59
C PHE A 192 11.87 13.73 -15.99
N GLY A 193 12.88 13.09 -16.59
CA GLY A 193 12.76 11.74 -17.14
C GLY A 193 13.87 10.82 -16.65
N CYS A 194 13.64 9.51 -16.67
CA CYS A 194 14.71 8.56 -16.37
C CYS A 194 15.75 8.51 -17.50
N ALA A 195 17.03 8.42 -17.17
CA ALA A 195 18.11 8.19 -18.13
C ALA A 195 17.90 6.91 -18.96
N ARG A 196 17.25 5.90 -18.36
CA ARG A 196 16.93 4.61 -18.98
C ARG A 196 15.57 4.60 -19.70
N PHE A 197 15.07 5.77 -20.13
CA PHE A 197 13.79 5.87 -20.81
C PHE A 197 13.76 5.07 -22.12
N ARG A 198 14.86 5.07 -22.88
CA ARG A 198 15.01 4.28 -24.10
C ARG A 198 15.15 2.77 -23.85
N GLU A 199 15.49 2.36 -22.63
CA GLU A 199 15.66 0.96 -22.23
C GLU A 199 14.38 0.37 -21.59
N GLY A 200 13.27 1.11 -21.59
CA GLY A 200 11.96 0.64 -21.12
C GLY A 200 11.43 1.33 -19.85
N CYS A 201 12.18 2.23 -19.22
CA CYS A 201 11.71 2.95 -18.03
C CYS A 201 10.85 4.18 -18.40
N GLN A 202 9.52 4.08 -18.29
CA GLN A 202 8.61 5.16 -18.70
C GLN A 202 8.45 6.32 -17.69
N PHE A 203 9.39 6.51 -16.75
CA PHE A 203 9.24 7.52 -15.71
C PHE A 203 9.36 8.92 -16.29
N ARG A 204 8.28 9.69 -16.18
CA ARG A 204 8.17 11.06 -16.65
C ARG A 204 7.40 11.91 -15.63
N LEU A 205 8.09 12.86 -15.02
CA LEU A 205 7.53 13.83 -14.10
C LEU A 205 7.48 15.20 -14.79
N PRO A 206 6.31 15.79 -15.07
CA PRO A 206 6.20 17.12 -15.64
C PRO A 206 7.00 18.16 -14.84
N ALA A 207 7.71 19.06 -15.53
CA ALA A 207 8.49 20.10 -14.87
C ALA A 207 7.59 21.22 -14.30
N GLU A 208 6.36 21.31 -14.80
CA GLU A 208 5.33 22.25 -14.37
C GLU A 208 4.10 21.46 -13.93
N ILE A 209 3.69 21.67 -12.68
CA ILE A 209 2.52 21.01 -12.07
C ILE A 209 1.65 22.12 -11.48
N LEU A 210 0.39 22.20 -11.91
CA LEU A 210 -0.59 23.17 -11.40
C LEU A 210 -0.08 24.63 -11.43
N GLY A 211 0.57 25.01 -12.55
CA GLY A 211 1.08 26.37 -12.80
C GLY A 211 2.38 26.73 -12.08
N LYS A 212 3.05 25.78 -11.43
CA LYS A 212 4.35 25.99 -10.77
C LYS A 212 5.43 25.08 -11.33
N LYS A 213 6.59 25.68 -11.65
CA LYS A 213 7.79 24.96 -12.06
C LYS A 213 8.50 24.37 -10.85
N LEU A 214 8.76 23.07 -10.88
CA LEU A 214 9.53 22.36 -9.86
C LEU A 214 11.03 22.73 -9.95
N SER A 215 11.65 23.05 -8.82
CA SER A 215 13.09 23.23 -8.73
C SER A 215 13.83 21.89 -8.59
N ASP A 216 15.09 21.85 -8.99
CA ASP A 216 15.94 20.65 -8.88
C ASP A 216 16.07 20.15 -7.44
N SER A 217 16.03 21.06 -6.45
CA SER A 217 16.03 20.72 -5.01
C SER A 217 14.72 20.06 -4.56
N GLN A 218 13.59 20.47 -5.12
CA GLN A 218 12.28 19.87 -4.84
C GLN A 218 12.19 18.48 -5.46
N VAL A 219 12.68 18.29 -6.70
CA VAL A 219 12.74 16.98 -7.36
C VAL A 219 13.69 16.03 -6.63
N LYS A 220 14.87 16.49 -6.22
CA LYS A 220 15.77 15.72 -5.36
C LYS A 220 15.08 15.25 -4.08
N SER A 221 14.33 16.13 -3.43
CA SER A 221 13.56 15.81 -2.22
C SER A 221 12.43 14.81 -2.49
N LEU A 222 11.72 14.98 -3.61
CA LEU A 222 10.65 14.08 -4.05
C LEU A 222 11.16 12.67 -4.34
N LEU A 223 12.31 12.54 -5.01
CA LEU A 223 12.91 11.25 -5.35
C LEU A 223 13.56 10.57 -4.14
N ALA A 224 14.16 11.33 -3.22
CA ALA A 224 14.82 10.79 -2.04
C ALA A 224 13.84 10.44 -0.90
N LYS A 225 12.80 11.26 -0.69
CA LYS A 225 11.88 11.15 0.45
C LYS A 225 10.44 10.78 0.06
N GLY A 226 10.16 10.61 -1.23
CA GLY A 226 8.80 10.36 -1.74
C GLY A 226 7.87 11.57 -1.74
N ARG A 227 8.32 12.74 -1.22
CA ARG A 227 7.53 13.98 -1.13
C ARG A 227 8.38 15.24 -1.27
N THR A 228 7.83 16.30 -1.86
CA THR A 228 8.44 17.64 -1.84
C THR A 228 8.22 18.33 -0.50
N GLN A 229 8.96 19.42 -0.26
CA GLN A 229 8.61 20.37 0.80
C GLN A 229 7.30 21.10 0.45
N LEU A 230 6.72 21.80 1.43
CA LEU A 230 5.52 22.62 1.22
C LEU A 230 5.83 23.71 0.18
N ILE A 231 5.22 23.60 -0.98
CA ILE A 231 5.33 24.57 -2.07
C ILE A 231 4.10 25.48 -1.98
N LYS A 232 4.35 26.79 -1.92
CA LYS A 232 3.29 27.78 -1.79
C LYS A 232 2.69 28.13 -3.16
N GLY A 233 1.36 28.24 -3.21
CA GLY A 233 0.61 28.78 -4.33
C GLY A 233 0.51 27.91 -5.58
N PHE A 234 0.15 26.64 -5.43
CA PHE A 234 -0.40 25.86 -6.56
C PHE A 234 -1.73 26.44 -6.98
N VAL A 235 -1.99 26.52 -8.28
CA VAL A 235 -3.27 27.01 -8.81
C VAL A 235 -4.11 25.80 -9.19
N THR A 236 -5.22 25.58 -8.48
CA THR A 236 -6.18 24.52 -8.85
C THR A 236 -7.02 24.96 -10.04
N GLY A 237 -7.70 24.02 -10.70
CA GLY A 237 -8.59 24.33 -11.84
C GLY A 237 -9.72 25.33 -11.52
N ALA A 238 -9.94 25.65 -10.24
CA ALA A 238 -10.89 26.66 -9.76
C ALA A 238 -10.28 28.08 -9.60
N GLY A 239 -8.99 28.28 -9.93
CA GLY A 239 -8.30 29.57 -9.79
C GLY A 239 -7.83 29.90 -8.36
N GLU A 240 -8.04 29.00 -7.40
CA GLU A 240 -7.62 29.17 -6.02
C GLU A 240 -6.15 28.79 -5.83
N LYS A 241 -5.43 29.59 -5.05
CA LYS A 241 -4.04 29.34 -4.67
C LYS A 241 -4.00 28.46 -3.42
N ILE A 242 -3.60 27.21 -3.58
CA ILE A 242 -3.47 26.24 -2.50
C ILE A 242 -1.98 25.97 -2.24
N ASP A 243 -1.57 26.06 -0.98
CA ASP A 243 -0.25 25.59 -0.56
C ASP A 243 -0.33 24.06 -0.39
N GLY A 244 0.72 23.32 -0.76
CA GLY A 244 0.69 21.86 -0.65
C GLY A 244 2.05 21.20 -0.84
N ALA A 245 2.12 19.91 -0.56
CA ALA A 245 3.30 19.10 -0.89
C ALA A 245 2.95 18.18 -2.06
N LEU A 246 3.89 17.96 -2.97
CA LEU A 246 3.73 16.97 -4.04
C LEU A 246 4.26 15.63 -3.55
N THR A 247 3.47 14.58 -3.71
CA THR A 247 3.88 13.18 -3.50
C THR A 247 3.83 12.44 -4.83
N LEU A 248 4.53 11.30 -4.91
CA LEU A 248 4.35 10.37 -6.02
C LEU A 248 3.32 9.31 -5.61
N ASP A 249 2.30 9.10 -6.42
CA ASP A 249 1.31 8.04 -6.22
C ASP A 249 1.90 6.65 -6.55
N ALA A 250 1.10 5.59 -6.40
CA ALA A 250 1.50 4.21 -6.75
C ALA A 250 1.84 4.01 -8.24
N ARG A 251 1.49 4.99 -9.10
CA ARG A 251 1.79 5.04 -10.53
C ARG A 251 2.96 5.98 -10.86
N HIS A 252 3.62 6.52 -9.84
CA HIS A 252 4.71 7.48 -9.94
C HIS A 252 4.31 8.80 -10.62
N GLN A 253 3.04 9.18 -10.51
CA GLN A 253 2.51 10.48 -10.95
C GLN A 253 2.49 11.47 -9.78
N PRO A 254 2.71 12.77 -10.04
CA PRO A 254 2.66 13.78 -9.00
C PRO A 254 1.22 14.04 -8.53
N GLU A 255 0.95 13.76 -7.26
CA GLU A 255 -0.30 14.07 -6.59
C GLU A 255 -0.09 15.22 -5.60
N LEU A 256 -0.96 16.23 -5.65
CA LEU A 256 -0.92 17.36 -4.73
C LEU A 256 -1.63 17.01 -3.42
N LEU A 257 -0.89 17.01 -2.32
CA LEU A 257 -1.44 16.96 -0.97
C LEU A 257 -1.72 18.40 -0.50
N PRO A 258 -2.99 18.82 -0.38
CA PRO A 258 -3.35 20.18 0.03
C PRO A 258 -2.96 20.46 1.48
N ALA A 259 -2.59 21.70 1.79
CA ALA A 259 -2.12 22.10 3.10
C ALA A 259 -3.15 21.91 4.24
N ALA A 260 -4.43 21.67 3.91
CA ALA A 260 -5.50 21.38 4.87
C ALA A 260 -5.26 20.08 5.68
N GLU A 261 -4.49 19.13 5.16
CA GLU A 261 -4.03 17.94 5.92
C GLU A 261 -2.69 18.18 6.64
N SER A 262 -2.15 19.40 6.57
CA SER A 262 -0.83 19.76 7.12
C SER A 262 -0.83 21.00 8.01
N LYS A 263 -1.99 21.57 8.34
CA LYS A 263 -2.11 22.59 9.39
C LYS A 263 -2.66 21.95 10.67
N PRO A 264 -2.03 22.17 11.84
CA PRO A 264 -2.51 21.63 13.10
C PRO A 264 -3.88 22.23 13.39
N THR A 265 -4.90 21.38 13.44
CA THR A 265 -6.21 21.74 13.96
C THR A 265 -6.07 22.07 15.45
N THR A 266 -5.93 23.36 15.70
CA THR A 266 -6.31 23.98 16.97
C THR A 266 -7.78 23.64 17.23
N ALA A 267 -8.05 23.27 18.49
CA ALA A 267 -9.35 23.08 19.12
C ALA A 267 -10.08 21.75 18.83
N THR A 268 -10.09 20.93 19.89
CA THR A 268 -11.20 20.06 20.33
C THR A 268 -11.37 18.70 19.64
N ASP A 269 -10.40 17.81 19.84
CA ASP A 269 -10.70 16.37 20.07
C ASP A 269 -9.56 15.71 20.88
N PRO A 270 -9.78 15.17 22.09
CA PRO A 270 -8.73 14.66 22.99
C PRO A 270 -8.10 13.30 22.61
N GLY A 271 -8.16 12.88 21.34
CA GLY A 271 -7.78 11.52 20.92
C GLY A 271 -6.57 11.37 19.99
N GLN A 272 -6.24 12.34 19.14
CA GLN A 272 -5.21 12.14 18.10
C GLN A 272 -4.00 13.05 18.32
N ILE A 273 -2.94 12.47 18.88
CA ILE A 273 -1.65 13.15 19.06
C ILE A 273 -0.74 12.75 17.89
N PRO A 274 -0.23 13.68 17.08
CA PRO A 274 0.69 13.34 15.99
C PRO A 274 2.02 12.82 16.54
N CYS A 275 2.63 11.87 15.84
CA CYS A 275 3.92 11.31 16.23
C CYS A 275 5.04 12.33 16.00
N PRO A 276 5.87 12.66 17.01
CA PRO A 276 6.93 13.66 16.88
C PRO A 276 8.09 13.20 15.96
N VAL A 277 8.23 11.88 15.75
CA VAL A 277 9.31 11.30 14.93
C VAL A 277 8.94 11.25 13.45
N CYS A 278 7.81 10.61 13.10
CA CYS A 278 7.43 10.47 11.70
C CYS A 278 6.53 11.59 11.18
N LYS A 279 5.86 12.34 12.07
CA LYS A 279 4.85 13.39 11.76
C LYS A 279 3.70 12.94 10.85
N LEU A 280 3.62 11.65 10.55
CA LEU A 280 2.69 11.03 9.61
C LEU A 280 1.75 10.04 10.31
N GLY A 281 2.21 9.43 11.42
CA GLY A 281 1.42 8.54 12.27
C GLY A 281 0.84 9.29 13.46
N THR A 282 -0.23 8.73 14.02
CA THR A 282 -0.84 9.15 15.28
C THR A 282 -0.30 8.28 16.42
N MET A 283 -0.16 8.87 17.61
CA MET A 283 0.24 8.14 18.81
C MET A 283 -0.98 7.44 19.40
N LEU A 284 -0.92 6.13 19.47
CA LEU A 284 -1.92 5.26 20.08
C LEU A 284 -1.52 4.98 21.53
N LYS A 285 -2.46 5.13 22.47
CA LYS A 285 -2.27 4.77 23.88
C LYS A 285 -2.40 3.27 24.04
N GLY A 286 -1.32 2.58 24.42
CA GLY A 286 -1.35 1.18 24.84
C GLY A 286 -1.54 1.02 26.36
N SER A 287 -1.33 -0.18 26.87
CA SER A 287 -1.40 -0.48 28.31
C SER A 287 -0.17 -0.04 29.11
N SER A 288 1.01 0.00 28.48
CA SER A 288 2.29 0.35 29.14
C SER A 288 3.06 1.47 28.44
N ALA A 289 2.65 1.89 27.24
CA ALA A 289 3.34 2.89 26.43
C ALA A 289 2.43 3.54 25.39
N PHE A 290 2.77 4.75 24.95
CA PHE A 290 2.30 5.33 23.70
C PHE A 290 3.14 4.80 22.54
N GLY A 291 2.50 4.34 21.46
CA GLY A 291 3.17 3.85 20.26
C GLY A 291 2.67 4.52 18.99
N CYS A 292 3.52 4.70 18.00
CA CYS A 292 3.11 5.22 16.69
C CYS A 292 2.19 4.23 15.95
N SER A 293 1.11 4.72 15.32
CA SER A 293 0.19 3.90 14.51
C SER A 293 0.87 3.27 13.29
N ARG A 294 1.91 3.92 12.77
CA ARG A 294 2.74 3.46 11.63
C ARG A 294 3.95 2.61 12.07
N PHE A 295 3.85 1.88 13.18
CA PHE A 295 4.95 1.04 13.68
C PHE A 295 5.36 -0.10 12.74
N ARG A 296 4.47 -0.54 11.85
CA ARG A 296 4.74 -1.56 10.83
C ARG A 296 5.37 -1.02 9.54
N GLU A 297 5.38 0.30 9.37
CA GLU A 297 5.75 0.97 8.10
C GLU A 297 6.99 1.86 8.23
N ASP A 298 7.77 1.75 9.32
CA ASP A 298 9.11 2.34 9.57
C ASP A 298 9.21 3.22 10.84
N CYS A 299 8.12 3.50 11.57
CA CYS A 299 8.18 4.34 12.78
C CYS A 299 8.00 3.53 14.08
N GLN A 300 9.09 2.97 14.62
CA GLN A 300 9.08 2.22 15.90
C GLN A 300 9.06 3.10 17.17
N PHE A 301 8.72 4.39 17.04
CA PHE A 301 8.71 5.30 18.17
C PHE A 301 7.70 4.88 19.24
N ARG A 302 8.19 4.67 20.46
CA ARG A 302 7.42 4.29 21.64
C ARG A 302 7.87 5.11 22.84
N VAL A 303 6.91 5.57 23.64
CA VAL A 303 7.15 6.30 24.89
C VAL A 303 6.48 5.51 26.03
N PRO A 304 7.25 4.88 26.93
CA PRO A 304 6.69 4.18 28.07
C PRO A 304 6.03 5.16 29.05
N PHE A 305 5.02 4.70 29.80
CA PHE A 305 4.38 5.50 30.84
C PHE A 305 5.26 5.65 32.09
N GLU A 306 6.24 4.77 32.25
CA GLU A 306 7.23 4.80 33.31
C GLU A 306 8.60 5.12 32.71
N TRP A 307 9.23 6.15 33.27
CA TRP A 307 10.57 6.56 32.86
C TRP A 307 11.38 6.92 34.11
N GLY A 308 12.55 6.29 34.28
CA GLY A 308 13.42 6.54 35.44
C GLY A 308 12.78 6.24 36.80
N GLY A 309 11.96 5.18 36.90
CA GLY A 309 11.31 4.75 38.15
C GLY A 309 10.10 5.61 38.58
N LYS A 310 9.64 6.52 37.71
CA LYS A 310 8.47 7.36 37.96
C LYS A 310 7.43 7.23 36.85
N LYS A 311 6.15 7.16 37.23
CA LYS A 311 5.02 7.24 36.30
C LYS A 311 4.86 8.70 35.83
N LEU A 312 4.93 8.91 34.53
CA LEU A 312 4.65 10.19 33.88
C LEU A 312 3.13 10.42 33.86
N THR A 313 2.68 11.63 34.16
CA THR A 313 1.25 11.94 34.07
C THR A 313 0.81 12.06 32.62
N ASP A 314 -0.47 11.78 32.34
CA ASP A 314 -1.04 11.92 30.99
C ASP A 314 -0.83 13.33 30.42
N ALA A 315 -0.81 14.37 31.27
CA ALA A 315 -0.51 15.74 30.86
C ALA A 315 0.95 15.90 30.40
N GLN A 316 1.91 15.33 31.14
CA GLN A 316 3.34 15.35 30.78
C GLN A 316 3.61 14.57 29.50
N LEU A 317 2.99 13.41 29.32
CA LEU A 317 3.09 12.61 28.10
C LEU A 317 2.50 13.35 26.89
N ARG A 318 1.32 13.97 27.06
CA ARG A 318 0.71 14.80 26.00
C ARG A 318 1.59 16.00 25.66
N GLN A 319 2.24 16.62 26.65
CA GLN A 319 3.19 17.71 26.43
C GLN A 319 4.43 17.23 25.66
N LEU A 320 5.04 16.12 26.06
CA LEU A 320 6.19 15.51 25.39
C LEU A 320 5.88 15.19 23.92
N LEU A 321 4.69 14.62 23.67
CA LEU A 321 4.31 14.22 22.32
C LEU A 321 3.91 15.41 21.43
N ARG A 322 3.33 16.49 21.99
CA ARG A 322 2.94 17.68 21.22
C ARG A 322 4.09 18.66 20.98
N ARG A 323 4.92 18.92 22.01
CA ARG A 323 6.01 19.90 21.96
C ARG A 323 7.37 19.28 21.67
N GLY A 324 7.52 17.96 21.83
CA GLY A 324 8.82 17.28 21.76
C GLY A 324 9.65 17.42 23.04
N GLU A 325 9.14 18.12 24.06
CA GLU A 325 9.79 18.38 25.33
C GLU A 325 8.76 18.43 26.48
N THR A 326 9.13 17.97 27.68
CA THR A 326 8.39 18.21 28.92
C THR A 326 9.00 19.35 29.71
N GLY A 327 8.25 19.92 30.65
CA GLY A 327 8.84 20.70 31.73
C GLY A 327 9.74 19.85 32.62
N VAL A 328 10.45 20.49 33.56
CA VAL A 328 11.29 19.81 34.56
C VAL A 328 10.41 18.91 35.43
N ILE A 329 10.64 17.60 35.37
CA ILE A 329 9.96 16.60 36.19
C ILE A 329 10.90 16.23 37.32
N LYS A 330 10.41 16.40 38.55
CA LYS A 330 11.21 16.15 39.75
C LYS A 330 11.27 14.67 40.12
N GLY A 331 12.40 14.21 40.62
CA GLY A 331 12.54 12.91 41.29
C GLY A 331 12.63 11.69 40.38
N PHE A 332 13.35 11.78 39.26
CA PHE A 332 13.79 10.60 38.52
C PHE A 332 14.91 9.88 39.29
N LEU A 333 14.92 8.55 39.24
CA LEU A 333 15.98 7.73 39.83
C LEU A 333 17.05 7.43 38.77
N SER A 334 18.30 7.78 39.08
CA SER A 334 19.43 7.45 38.21
C SER A 334 19.82 5.99 38.38
N ALA A 335 19.73 5.21 37.30
CA ALA A 335 20.21 3.82 37.28
C ALA A 335 21.72 3.71 37.58
N LYS A 336 22.49 4.79 37.40
CA LYS A 336 23.95 4.82 37.62
C LYS A 336 24.36 5.23 39.04
N THR A 337 23.56 6.05 39.71
CA THR A 337 23.97 6.68 40.99
C THR A 337 22.97 6.47 42.12
N GLY A 338 21.78 5.91 41.87
CA GLY A 338 20.72 5.72 42.87
C GLY A 338 20.14 7.02 43.45
N LYS A 339 20.68 8.19 43.07
CA LYS A 339 20.25 9.51 43.52
C LYS A 339 19.06 9.99 42.68
N LYS A 340 18.17 10.74 43.35
CA LYS A 340 17.06 11.43 42.71
C LYS A 340 17.59 12.67 41.98
N TYR A 341 17.16 12.87 40.75
CA TYR A 341 17.47 14.07 39.97
C TYR A 341 16.22 14.59 39.27
N ASP A 342 16.24 15.89 38.96
CA ASP A 342 15.18 16.58 38.26
C ASP A 342 15.66 16.80 36.83
N ALA A 343 14.84 16.47 35.84
CA ALA A 343 15.19 16.63 34.43
C ALA A 343 13.94 16.93 33.58
N ALA A 344 14.13 17.64 32.48
CA ALA A 344 13.16 17.70 31.40
C ALA A 344 13.37 16.48 30.49
N LEU A 345 12.32 15.94 29.89
CA LEU A 345 12.43 14.89 28.87
C LEU A 345 12.29 15.53 27.50
N LYS A 346 13.22 15.22 26.58
CA LYS A 346 13.19 15.68 25.19
C LYS A 346 13.23 14.48 24.25
N VAL A 347 12.51 14.57 23.13
CA VAL A 347 12.61 13.57 22.06
C VAL A 347 13.74 13.97 21.12
N GLU A 348 14.82 13.18 21.10
CA GLU A 348 15.99 13.39 20.25
C GLU A 348 16.29 12.09 19.50
N GLU A 349 16.46 12.18 18.18
CA GLU A 349 16.74 11.03 17.28
C GLU A 349 15.80 9.82 17.47
N GLY A 350 14.54 10.05 17.85
CA GLY A 350 13.56 8.99 18.05
C GLY A 350 13.67 8.26 19.39
N ARG A 351 14.42 8.80 20.35
CA ARG A 351 14.46 8.33 21.75
C ARG A 351 14.14 9.47 22.71
N VAL A 352 13.64 9.11 23.90
CA VAL A 352 13.38 10.07 24.98
C VAL A 352 14.64 10.18 25.82
N VAL A 353 15.27 11.35 25.83
CA VAL A 353 16.49 11.66 26.58
C VAL A 353 16.21 12.67 27.70
N PRO A 354 16.84 12.54 28.87
CA PRO A 354 16.78 13.56 29.91
C PRO A 354 17.68 14.73 29.52
N VAL A 355 17.14 15.94 29.61
CA VAL A 355 17.86 17.19 29.49
C VAL A 355 17.86 17.85 30.87
N PHE A 356 19.05 18.11 31.39
CA PHE A 356 19.26 18.87 32.61
C PHE A 356 19.27 20.34 32.21
N GLN A 357 18.36 21.13 32.78
CA GLN A 357 18.30 22.59 32.60
C GLN A 357 18.91 23.28 33.80
#